data_AF-Q6MJD7-F1
#
_entry.id   AF-Q6MJD7-F1
#
_cell.length_a   1.000
_cell.length_b   1.000
_cell.length_c   1.000
_cell.angle_alpha   90.00
_cell.angle_beta   90.00
_cell.angle_gamma   90.00
#
_symmetry.space_group_name_H-M   'P 1'
#
loop_
_entity.id
_entity.type
_entity.pdbx_description
1 polymer ?
#
loop_
_entity_poly.entity_id
_entity_poly.type
_entity_poly.pdbx_seq_one_letter_code
_entity_poly.pdbx_strand_id
1 'polypeptide(L)'
;MPAGSPAEKTPMGKIILPLLLLFCQAGFAADDLSSFAANLDTTLRYLNNRESVPCKTEKPTQAKVTTATLQGDKATVMSEADAQKLFSELKSQGDIPFEFSIAGCEERAHEMSRLMLLKGITPLKVFASVNEDESPRLRRPNPTKNGMTVDWKYHVAPVVLVKKGSELVPYVMDPSLEKKAVPVSEWQATMTRHNPKMKVNLKFTPAATYNDAGTIRVNFKDNDFNKSVQGTLKEYKVRSKDVDGEDNLWFELMRNEERMMMIDEGY
;
A
#
# COMPACT_ATOMS: atom_id res chain seq x y z
N MET A 1 28.25 -18.88 -68.26
CA MET A 1 27.49 -18.70 -67.00
C MET A 1 26.70 -19.95 -66.74
N PRO A 2 27.03 -20.70 -65.68
CA PRO A 2 25.96 -21.32 -64.91
C PRO A 2 26.22 -21.23 -63.40
N ALA A 3 25.13 -20.97 -62.67
CA ALA A 3 25.09 -20.95 -61.22
C ALA A 3 25.33 -22.38 -60.68
N GLY A 4 26.37 -22.53 -59.86
CA GLY A 4 26.58 -23.69 -59.01
C GLY A 4 26.12 -23.36 -57.60
N SER A 5 25.14 -24.12 -57.09
CA SER A 5 24.75 -24.10 -55.68
C SER A 5 24.82 -25.53 -55.17
N PRO A 6 25.72 -25.86 -54.23
CA PRO A 6 25.68 -27.13 -53.51
C PRO A 6 25.16 -26.96 -52.08
N ALA A 7 24.37 -27.96 -51.69
CA ALA A 7 24.33 -28.66 -50.41
C ALA A 7 24.45 -27.86 -49.09
N GLU A 8 23.30 -27.78 -48.41
CA GLU A 8 23.06 -28.38 -47.09
C GLU A 8 24.22 -28.40 -46.07
N LYS A 9 24.12 -27.52 -45.07
CA LYS A 9 24.71 -27.68 -43.74
C LYS A 9 23.77 -27.12 -42.68
N THR A 10 23.30 -28.00 -41.80
CA THR A 10 22.64 -27.65 -40.52
C THR A 10 23.67 -27.06 -39.55
N PRO A 11 23.28 -26.10 -38.70
CA PRO A 11 23.56 -26.29 -37.28
C PRO A 11 22.43 -25.87 -36.33
N MET A 12 22.30 -26.68 -35.27
CA MET A 12 21.73 -26.44 -33.93
C MET A 12 20.96 -25.13 -33.68
N GLY A 13 19.63 -25.26 -33.58
CA GLY A 13 18.73 -24.28 -32.98
C GLY A 13 18.32 -24.69 -31.56
N LYS A 14 18.50 -23.76 -30.62
CA LYS A 14 18.14 -23.82 -29.21
C LYS A 14 16.64 -24.11 -29.01
N ILE A 15 16.30 -25.11 -28.21
CA ILE A 15 14.91 -25.35 -27.78
C ILE A 15 14.66 -24.60 -26.46
N ILE A 16 13.75 -23.64 -26.57
CA ILE A 16 13.05 -22.93 -25.51
C ILE A 16 12.13 -23.94 -24.80
N LEU A 17 12.14 -23.99 -23.47
CA LEU A 17 11.11 -24.70 -22.71
C LEU A 17 10.43 -23.74 -21.72
N PRO A 18 9.13 -23.42 -21.92
CA PRO A 18 8.31 -22.76 -20.93
C PRO A 18 7.51 -23.82 -20.14
N LEU A 19 7.59 -23.82 -18.81
CA LEU A 19 6.59 -24.49 -17.99
C LEU A 19 6.58 -23.93 -16.57
N LEU A 20 5.78 -22.89 -16.35
CA LEU A 20 5.22 -22.60 -15.02
C LEU A 20 3.88 -21.87 -15.16
N LEU A 21 2.87 -22.61 -15.62
CA LEU A 21 1.45 -22.26 -15.57
C LEU A 21 0.68 -23.57 -15.46
N LEU A 22 0.25 -23.90 -14.23
CA LEU A 22 -0.77 -24.89 -13.79
C LEU A 22 -0.41 -25.21 -12.33
N PHE A 23 -1.19 -24.97 -11.26
CA PHE A 23 -2.63 -24.96 -11.08
C PHE A 23 -3.03 -24.01 -9.94
N CYS A 24 -4.07 -23.22 -10.15
CA CYS A 24 -5.01 -22.82 -9.11
C CYS A 24 -6.28 -23.61 -9.41
N GLN A 25 -6.64 -24.58 -8.55
CA GLN A 25 -7.99 -25.10 -8.27
C GLN A 25 -7.89 -26.46 -7.57
N ALA A 26 -8.14 -26.51 -6.26
CA ALA A 26 -8.85 -27.61 -5.58
C ALA A 26 -9.05 -27.25 -4.10
N GLY A 27 -10.19 -27.65 -3.54
CA GLY A 27 -10.64 -27.27 -2.20
C GLY A 27 -9.80 -27.85 -1.06
N PHE A 28 -9.86 -27.16 0.08
CA PHE A 28 -9.26 -27.58 1.34
C PHE A 28 -9.90 -28.87 1.87
N ALA A 29 -9.29 -30.01 1.55
CA ALA A 29 -9.41 -31.25 2.29
C ALA A 29 -8.03 -31.57 2.89
N ALA A 30 -7.99 -32.17 4.08
CA ALA A 30 -6.79 -32.37 4.89
C ALA A 30 -5.64 -33.14 4.20
N ASP A 31 -5.89 -33.77 3.05
CA ASP A 31 -4.89 -34.44 2.20
C ASP A 31 -3.98 -33.47 1.42
N ASP A 32 -4.33 -32.18 1.36
CA ASP A 32 -3.55 -31.15 0.67
C ASP A 32 -2.36 -30.64 1.50
N LEU A 33 -2.47 -30.65 2.83
CA LEU A 33 -1.42 -30.19 3.74
C LEU A 33 -0.28 -31.21 3.88
N SER A 34 -0.62 -32.50 3.91
CA SER A 34 0.35 -33.59 3.98
C SER A 34 1.14 -33.71 2.67
N SER A 35 0.46 -33.58 1.53
CA SER A 35 1.09 -33.58 0.21
C SER A 35 1.92 -32.32 -0.03
N PHE A 36 1.47 -31.15 0.42
CA PHE A 36 2.28 -29.93 0.44
C PHE A 36 3.55 -30.11 1.29
N ALA A 37 3.41 -30.62 2.53
CA ALA A 37 4.55 -30.85 3.42
C ALA A 37 5.54 -31.87 2.84
N ALA A 38 5.05 -32.94 2.22
CA ALA A 38 5.88 -33.95 1.57
C ALA A 38 6.61 -33.38 0.34
N ASN A 39 5.95 -32.55 -0.47
CA ASN A 39 6.58 -31.88 -1.61
C ASN A 39 7.63 -30.86 -1.16
N LEU A 40 7.37 -30.15 -0.07
CA LEU A 40 8.31 -29.19 0.52
C LEU A 40 9.55 -29.92 1.07
N ASP A 41 9.35 -31.01 1.81
CA ASP A 41 10.43 -31.86 2.33
C ASP A 41 11.26 -32.48 1.19
N THR A 42 10.60 -32.97 0.14
CA THR A 42 11.28 -33.50 -1.06
C THR A 42 12.12 -32.44 -1.76
N THR A 43 11.58 -31.22 -1.89
CA THR A 43 12.30 -30.08 -2.49
C THR A 43 13.50 -29.68 -1.63
N LEU A 44 13.34 -29.61 -0.30
CA LEU A 44 14.42 -29.29 0.63
C LEU A 44 15.52 -30.35 0.60
N ARG A 45 15.17 -31.64 0.55
CA ARG A 45 16.15 -32.73 0.40
C ARG A 45 16.87 -32.67 -0.94
N TYR A 46 16.16 -32.36 -2.02
CA TYR A 46 16.77 -32.19 -3.35
C TYR A 46 17.77 -31.01 -3.39
N LEU A 47 17.46 -29.90 -2.72
CA LEU A 47 18.38 -28.78 -2.57
C LEU A 47 19.58 -29.14 -1.68
N ASN A 48 19.36 -29.91 -0.62
CA ASN A 48 20.40 -30.29 0.33
C ASN A 48 21.35 -31.38 -0.20
N ASN A 49 20.88 -32.25 -1.11
CA ASN A 49 21.68 -33.34 -1.70
C ASN A 49 22.40 -32.96 -2.99
N ARG A 50 22.26 -31.72 -3.49
CA ARG A 50 23.17 -31.24 -4.53
C ARG A 50 24.49 -30.86 -3.86
N GLU A 51 25.57 -31.56 -4.22
CA GLU A 51 26.92 -30.98 -4.18
C GLU A 51 26.98 -29.86 -5.23
N SER A 52 26.25 -28.77 -4.99
CA SER A 52 26.40 -27.57 -5.79
C SER A 52 27.67 -26.88 -5.35
N VAL A 53 28.54 -26.58 -6.33
CA VAL A 53 29.46 -25.43 -6.27
C VAL A 53 28.80 -24.36 -5.42
N PRO A 54 29.43 -23.89 -4.33
CA PRO A 54 28.75 -23.00 -3.40
C PRO A 54 28.32 -21.78 -4.20
N CYS A 55 27.02 -21.73 -4.54
CA CYS A 55 26.39 -20.48 -4.87
C CYS A 55 26.73 -19.65 -3.65
N LYS A 56 27.47 -18.55 -3.83
CA LYS A 56 27.80 -17.65 -2.73
C LYS A 56 26.46 -17.25 -2.12
N THR A 57 26.06 -17.97 -1.08
CA THR A 57 25.00 -17.58 -0.18
C THR A 57 25.64 -16.47 0.60
N GLU A 58 25.77 -15.31 -0.04
CA GLU A 58 25.68 -14.07 0.69
C GLU A 58 24.33 -14.17 1.39
N LYS A 59 24.40 -14.58 2.66
CA LYS A 59 23.32 -14.46 3.62
C LYS A 59 22.69 -13.10 3.30
N PRO A 60 21.39 -13.01 2.97
CA PRO A 60 20.80 -11.74 2.57
C PRO A 60 21.20 -10.74 3.61
N THR A 61 22.11 -9.84 3.25
CA THR A 61 22.63 -8.88 4.21
C THR A 61 21.40 -8.06 4.52
N GLN A 62 20.78 -8.30 5.68
CA GLN A 62 19.65 -7.51 6.14
C GLN A 62 20.16 -6.08 6.05
N ALA A 63 19.70 -5.36 5.04
CA ALA A 63 20.17 -4.01 4.79
C ALA A 63 19.94 -3.28 6.10
N LYS A 64 21.03 -2.82 6.72
CA LYS A 64 20.97 -2.23 8.06
C LYS A 64 20.03 -1.03 7.96
N VAL A 65 18.80 -1.20 8.45
CA VAL A 65 17.74 -0.21 8.28
C VAL A 65 18.17 1.03 9.03
N THR A 66 18.60 2.04 8.27
CA THR A 66 18.99 3.32 8.86
C THR A 66 17.71 4.03 9.29
N THR A 67 17.77 4.72 10.43
CA THR A 67 16.61 5.40 11.00
C THR A 67 17.03 6.78 11.47
N ALA A 68 16.10 7.73 11.43
CA ALA A 68 16.28 9.09 11.93
C ALA A 68 14.99 9.55 12.61
N THR A 69 15.08 10.69 13.29
CA THR A 69 13.96 11.25 14.06
C THR A 69 13.34 12.43 13.30
N LEU A 70 12.03 12.40 13.12
CA LEU A 70 11.22 13.52 12.63
C LEU A 70 10.21 13.90 13.71
N GLN A 71 10.27 15.15 14.20
CA GLN A 71 9.36 15.66 15.23
C GLN A 71 9.27 14.80 16.51
N GLY A 72 10.37 14.12 16.88
CA GLY A 72 10.44 13.25 18.06
C GLY A 72 10.21 11.77 17.78
N ASP A 73 9.68 11.42 16.61
CA ASP A 73 9.39 10.03 16.24
C ASP A 73 10.41 9.43 15.26
N LYS A 74 10.69 8.14 15.42
CA LYS A 74 11.69 7.42 14.63
C LYS A 74 11.09 6.88 13.34
N ALA A 75 11.77 7.12 12.22
CA ALA A 75 11.38 6.65 10.90
C ALA A 75 12.55 6.04 10.15
N THR A 76 12.28 5.07 9.26
CA THR A 76 13.29 4.54 8.34
C THR A 76 13.73 5.59 7.34
N VAL A 77 15.05 5.68 7.16
CA VAL A 77 15.72 6.48 6.14
C VAL A 77 16.09 5.57 4.97
N MET A 78 15.75 6.00 3.76
CA MET A 78 16.07 5.28 2.53
C MET A 78 16.47 6.23 1.40
N SER A 79 16.98 5.67 0.29
CA SER A 79 17.23 6.46 -0.92
C SER A 79 15.90 6.79 -1.62
N GLU A 80 15.91 7.78 -2.51
CA GLU A 80 14.73 8.08 -3.33
C GLU A 80 14.34 6.89 -4.21
N ALA A 81 15.32 6.17 -4.77
CA ALA A 81 15.07 4.98 -5.57
C ALA A 81 14.38 3.86 -4.76
N ASP A 82 14.82 3.63 -3.52
CA ASP A 82 14.18 2.66 -2.62
C ASP A 82 12.76 3.09 -2.26
N ALA A 83 12.52 4.39 -2.03
CA ALA A 83 11.19 4.92 -1.78
C ALA A 83 10.26 4.71 -2.98
N GLN A 84 10.74 4.90 -4.21
CA GLN A 84 9.95 4.63 -5.42
C GLN A 84 9.66 3.13 -5.61
N LYS A 85 10.62 2.27 -5.29
CA LYS A 85 10.43 0.82 -5.30
C LYS A 85 9.38 0.40 -4.27
N LEU A 86 9.49 0.90 -3.04
CA LEU A 86 8.53 0.64 -1.97
C LEU A 86 7.13 1.12 -2.36
N PHE A 87 7.01 2.32 -2.94
CA PHE A 87 5.74 2.83 -3.44
C PHE A 87 5.11 1.92 -4.49
N SER A 88 5.91 1.47 -5.45
CA SER A 88 5.44 0.57 -6.52
C SER A 88 4.98 -0.78 -5.94
N GLU A 89 5.70 -1.31 -4.95
CA GLU A 89 5.32 -2.52 -4.22
C GLU A 89 3.99 -2.34 -3.45
N LEU A 90 3.81 -1.22 -2.74
CA LEU A 90 2.58 -0.92 -2.00
C LEU A 90 1.39 -0.69 -2.95
N LYS A 91 1.61 0.03 -4.05
CA LYS A 91 0.59 0.25 -5.09
C LYS A 91 0.14 -1.07 -5.74
N SER A 92 1.03 -2.05 -5.86
CA SER A 92 0.70 -3.36 -6.43
C SER A 92 -0.17 -4.24 -5.51
N GLN A 93 -0.43 -3.81 -4.27
CA GLN A 93 -1.29 -4.51 -3.33
C GLN A 93 -2.76 -4.38 -3.76
N GLY A 94 -3.21 -5.33 -4.58
CA GLY A 94 -4.54 -5.29 -5.18
C GLY A 94 -5.69 -5.29 -4.18
N ASP A 95 -5.47 -5.68 -2.92
CA ASP A 95 -6.49 -5.69 -1.87
C ASP A 95 -6.70 -4.33 -1.19
N ILE A 96 -5.86 -3.34 -1.48
CA ILE A 96 -6.04 -1.98 -0.99
C ILE A 96 -6.79 -1.16 -2.07
N PRO A 97 -8.03 -0.71 -1.81
CA PRO A 97 -8.86 0.00 -2.76
C PRO A 97 -8.47 1.48 -2.85
N PHE A 98 -7.37 1.79 -3.55
CA PHE A 98 -6.88 3.17 -3.71
C PHE A 98 -7.85 4.09 -4.46
N GLU A 99 -8.69 3.52 -5.32
CA GLU A 99 -9.71 4.28 -6.06
C GLU A 99 -10.97 4.56 -5.23
N PHE A 100 -11.15 3.90 -4.06
CA PHE A 100 -12.28 4.22 -3.17
C PHE A 100 -11.97 5.49 -2.39
N SER A 101 -12.57 6.59 -2.82
CA SER A 101 -12.13 7.94 -2.49
C SER A 101 -12.95 8.62 -1.40
N ILE A 102 -14.16 8.13 -1.13
CA ILE A 102 -15.09 8.77 -0.19
C ILE A 102 -14.75 8.54 1.29
N ALA A 103 -14.12 7.42 1.61
CA ALA A 103 -13.72 7.04 2.95
C ALA A 103 -12.48 6.12 2.92
N GLY A 104 -12.01 5.69 4.09
CA GLY A 104 -11.08 4.58 4.21
C GLY A 104 -9.60 4.94 4.22
N CYS A 105 -9.25 6.23 4.38
CA CYS A 105 -7.85 6.66 4.32
C CYS A 105 -7.02 6.07 5.46
N GLU A 106 -7.62 5.90 6.63
CA GLU A 106 -7.05 5.32 7.84
C GLU A 106 -6.77 3.84 7.64
N GLU A 107 -7.73 3.08 7.11
CA GLU A 107 -7.60 1.65 6.81
C GLU A 107 -6.49 1.43 5.78
N ARG A 108 -6.47 2.22 4.69
CA ARG A 108 -5.42 2.14 3.66
C ARG A 108 -4.05 2.47 4.24
N ALA A 109 -3.94 3.57 4.98
CA ALA A 109 -2.69 3.98 5.61
C ALA A 109 -2.22 2.97 6.65
N HIS A 110 -3.13 2.38 7.42
CA HIS A 110 -2.84 1.34 8.40
C HIS A 110 -2.30 0.08 7.74
N GLU A 111 -2.98 -0.42 6.70
CA GLU A 111 -2.56 -1.64 6.02
C GLU A 111 -1.22 -1.45 5.30
N MET A 112 -1.01 -0.32 4.61
CA MET A 112 0.30 0.01 4.04
C MET A 112 1.39 0.10 5.12
N SER A 113 1.10 0.72 6.28
CA SER A 113 2.05 0.78 7.39
C SER A 113 2.38 -0.61 7.94
N ARG A 114 1.39 -1.49 8.06
CA ARG A 114 1.56 -2.88 8.50
C ARG A 114 2.49 -3.64 7.54
N LEU A 115 2.28 -3.51 6.24
CA LEU A 115 3.13 -4.13 5.21
C LEU A 115 4.57 -3.62 5.26
N MET A 116 4.76 -2.33 5.51
CA MET A 116 6.10 -1.74 5.71
C MET A 116 6.77 -2.31 6.97
N LEU A 117 6.04 -2.40 8.09
CA LEU A 117 6.57 -2.96 9.35
C LEU A 117 6.96 -4.43 9.21
N LEU A 118 6.20 -5.24 8.48
CA LEU A 118 6.55 -6.63 8.16
C LEU A 118 7.85 -6.74 7.34
N LYS A 119 8.19 -5.70 6.56
CA LYS A 119 9.46 -5.59 5.82
C LYS A 119 10.60 -5.01 6.66
N GLY A 120 10.39 -4.73 7.94
CA GLY A 120 11.37 -4.07 8.81
C GLY A 120 11.53 -2.58 8.54
N ILE A 121 10.62 -1.97 7.76
CA ILE A 121 10.56 -0.53 7.53
C ILE A 121 9.68 0.07 8.64
N THR A 122 10.18 1.09 9.34
CA THR A 122 9.43 1.84 10.34
C THR A 122 8.85 3.11 9.69
N PRO A 123 7.58 3.12 9.27
CA PRO A 123 6.95 4.33 8.76
C PRO A 123 6.46 5.24 9.89
N LEU A 124 6.26 6.50 9.54
CA LEU A 124 5.35 7.41 10.23
C LEU A 124 4.03 7.49 9.49
N LYS A 125 3.06 8.23 10.03
CA LYS A 125 1.90 8.72 9.28
C LYS A 125 1.93 10.23 9.26
N VAL A 126 1.47 10.83 8.17
CA VAL A 126 1.14 12.25 8.09
C VAL A 126 -0.37 12.39 7.97
N PHE A 127 -0.94 13.20 8.85
CA PHE A 127 -2.33 13.65 8.76
C PHE A 127 -2.32 15.08 8.23
N ALA A 128 -3.01 15.31 7.12
CA ALA A 128 -3.35 16.63 6.63
C ALA A 128 -4.79 16.92 7.04
N SER A 129 -5.02 17.97 7.84
CA SER A 129 -6.37 18.39 8.24
C SER A 129 -6.59 19.88 8.01
N VAL A 130 -7.86 20.25 7.83
CA VAL A 130 -8.33 21.64 7.80
C VAL A 130 -9.25 21.90 8.99
N ASN A 131 -9.51 23.17 9.31
CA ASN A 131 -10.53 23.49 10.33
C ASN A 131 -11.89 22.94 9.86
N GLU A 132 -12.56 22.20 10.73
CA GLU A 132 -13.82 21.56 10.37
C GLU A 132 -14.96 22.55 10.12
N ASP A 133 -14.90 23.72 10.73
CA ASP A 133 -15.94 24.75 10.61
C ASP A 133 -15.70 25.71 9.44
N GLU A 134 -14.58 25.54 8.72
CA GLU A 134 -14.17 26.46 7.67
C GLU A 134 -14.14 25.79 6.30
N SER A 135 -14.50 26.59 5.28
CA SER A 135 -14.19 26.27 3.89
C SER A 135 -12.90 26.99 3.47
N PRO A 136 -12.06 26.38 2.62
CA PRO A 136 -12.35 25.18 1.81
C PRO A 136 -11.80 23.88 2.42
N ARG A 137 -12.35 22.75 1.97
CA ARG A 137 -11.94 21.38 2.33
C ARG A 137 -10.78 20.87 1.47
N LEU A 138 -10.04 19.86 1.94
CA LEU A 138 -9.13 19.12 1.06
C LEU A 138 -9.94 18.49 -0.08
N ARG A 139 -9.42 18.49 -1.30
CA ARG A 139 -10.18 18.05 -2.47
C ARG A 139 -9.35 17.22 -3.42
N ARG A 140 -9.96 16.19 -3.98
CA ARG A 140 -9.44 15.46 -5.15
C ARG A 140 -10.51 15.23 -6.22
N PRO A 141 -10.13 15.03 -7.48
CA PRO A 141 -11.03 14.41 -8.46
C PRO A 141 -11.46 13.02 -8.00
N ASN A 142 -12.73 12.69 -8.16
CA ASN A 142 -13.24 11.35 -7.93
C ASN A 142 -12.71 10.43 -9.05
N PRO A 143 -12.02 9.33 -8.73
CA PRO A 143 -11.45 8.45 -9.73
C PRO A 143 -12.48 7.55 -10.43
N THR A 144 -13.63 7.30 -9.79
CA THR A 144 -14.72 6.48 -10.34
C THR A 144 -15.79 7.31 -11.06
N LYS A 145 -15.90 8.61 -10.74
CA LYS A 145 -16.90 9.53 -11.30
C LYS A 145 -16.26 10.74 -11.99
N ASN A 146 -16.17 10.68 -13.32
CA ASN A 146 -15.58 11.74 -14.13
C ASN A 146 -16.26 13.10 -13.90
N GLY A 147 -15.46 14.13 -13.66
CA GLY A 147 -15.92 15.50 -13.45
C GLY A 147 -16.44 15.78 -12.04
N MET A 148 -16.53 14.77 -11.17
CA MET A 148 -16.87 14.95 -9.76
C MET A 148 -15.61 15.07 -8.90
N THR A 149 -15.76 15.67 -7.73
CA THR A 149 -14.69 15.78 -6.73
C THR A 149 -15.17 15.24 -5.40
N VAL A 150 -14.22 14.77 -4.58
CA VAL A 150 -14.47 14.40 -3.19
C VAL A 150 -13.77 15.39 -2.29
N ASP A 151 -14.50 15.86 -1.29
CA ASP A 151 -14.03 16.80 -0.28
C ASP A 151 -13.82 16.08 1.06
N TRP A 152 -12.71 16.38 1.72
CA TRP A 152 -12.32 15.75 2.98
C TRP A 152 -11.99 16.77 4.07
N LYS A 153 -12.34 16.42 5.31
CA LYS A 153 -11.91 17.17 6.50
C LYS A 153 -10.44 16.92 6.82
N TYR A 154 -10.00 15.69 6.64
CA TYR A 154 -8.60 15.31 6.69
C TYR A 154 -8.30 14.15 5.74
N HIS A 155 -7.01 13.91 5.50
CA HIS A 155 -6.50 12.74 4.80
C HIS A 155 -5.22 12.26 5.47
N VAL A 156 -4.95 10.96 5.40
CA VAL A 156 -3.78 10.33 6.04
C VAL A 156 -3.07 9.38 5.09
N ALA A 157 -1.74 9.37 5.18
CA ALA A 157 -0.89 8.42 4.45
C ALA A 157 0.40 8.08 5.22
N PRO A 158 1.01 6.90 4.97
CA PRO A 158 2.32 6.54 5.52
C PRO A 158 3.44 7.42 4.96
N VAL A 159 4.47 7.63 5.78
CA VAL A 159 5.65 8.44 5.46
C VAL A 159 6.93 7.67 5.76
N VAL A 160 7.92 7.83 4.88
CA VAL A 160 9.32 7.46 5.10
C VAL A 160 10.22 8.68 4.98
N LEU A 161 11.44 8.60 5.50
CA LEU A 161 12.44 9.65 5.28
C LEU A 161 13.31 9.29 4.08
N VAL A 162 13.40 10.20 3.11
CA VAL A 162 14.27 10.04 1.95
C VAL A 162 15.48 10.93 2.11
N LYS A 163 16.68 10.35 1.98
CA LYS A 163 17.93 11.10 2.00
C LYS A 163 18.20 11.72 0.63
N LYS A 164 18.20 13.05 0.56
CA LYS A 164 18.61 13.84 -0.62
C LYS A 164 19.87 14.63 -0.27
N GLY A 165 21.03 14.08 -0.63
CA GLY A 165 22.31 14.65 -0.20
C GLY A 165 22.47 14.60 1.33
N SER A 166 22.56 15.77 1.96
CA SER A 166 22.61 15.91 3.43
C SER A 166 21.24 16.07 4.09
N GLU A 167 20.18 16.28 3.32
CA GLU A 167 18.84 16.54 3.83
C GLU A 167 18.01 15.25 3.94
N LEU A 168 17.15 15.19 4.96
CA LEU A 168 16.11 14.16 5.09
C LEU A 168 14.77 14.78 4.77
N VAL A 169 14.15 14.32 3.68
CA VAL A 169 12.87 14.83 3.19
C VAL A 169 11.79 13.79 3.45
N PRO A 170 10.67 14.12 4.12
CA PRO A 170 9.57 13.18 4.32
C PRO A 170 8.83 12.92 3.00
N TYR A 171 8.71 11.65 2.64
CA TYR A 171 8.04 11.18 1.43
C TYR A 171 6.77 10.40 1.79
N VAL A 172 5.68 10.75 1.12
CA VAL A 172 4.36 10.14 1.30
C VAL A 172 4.19 8.95 0.37
N MET A 173 3.63 7.88 0.92
CA MET A 173 3.27 6.65 0.21
C MET A 173 1.75 6.58 0.02
N ASP A 174 1.22 7.32 -0.96
CA ASP A 174 -0.23 7.38 -1.20
C ASP A 174 -0.62 7.14 -2.66
N PRO A 175 -0.87 5.87 -3.04
CA PRO A 175 -1.36 5.55 -4.38
C PRO A 175 -2.79 6.03 -4.67
N SER A 176 -3.55 6.50 -3.68
CA SER A 176 -4.90 7.04 -3.91
C SER A 176 -4.88 8.46 -4.49
N LEU A 177 -3.76 9.18 -4.32
CA LEU A 177 -3.56 10.54 -4.85
C LEU A 177 -2.42 10.63 -5.86
N GLU A 178 -1.37 9.82 -5.67
CA GLU A 178 -0.11 10.01 -6.36
C GLU A 178 0.27 8.82 -7.25
N LYS A 179 1.08 9.09 -8.26
CA LYS A 179 1.58 8.03 -9.17
C LYS A 179 2.90 7.41 -8.72
N LYS A 180 3.58 8.06 -7.78
CA LYS A 180 4.91 7.74 -7.26
C LYS A 180 5.02 8.23 -5.81
N ALA A 181 6.08 7.86 -5.09
CA ALA A 181 6.35 8.50 -3.79
C ALA A 181 6.73 9.97 -4.03
N VAL A 182 6.14 10.88 -3.26
CA VAL A 182 6.34 12.32 -3.41
C VAL A 182 6.67 12.97 -2.06
N PRO A 183 7.35 14.12 -2.02
CA PRO A 183 7.46 14.92 -0.79
C PRO A 183 6.09 15.27 -0.21
N VAL A 184 6.00 15.42 1.10
CA VAL A 184 4.76 15.84 1.79
C VAL A 184 4.18 17.16 1.22
N SER A 185 5.03 18.09 0.78
CA SER A 185 4.60 19.34 0.16
C SER A 185 3.89 19.15 -1.18
N GLU A 186 4.35 18.20 -2.00
CA GLU A 186 3.73 17.85 -3.29
C GLU A 186 2.38 17.15 -3.05
N TRP A 187 2.32 16.22 -2.11
CA TRP A 187 1.08 15.57 -1.69
C TRP A 187 0.04 16.55 -1.15
N GLN A 188 0.45 17.52 -0.31
CA GLN A 188 -0.42 18.61 0.14
C GLN A 188 -0.91 19.45 -1.04
N ALA A 189 -0.01 19.84 -1.96
CA ALA A 189 -0.37 20.64 -3.12
C ALA A 189 -1.38 19.93 -4.04
N THR A 190 -1.33 18.60 -4.13
CA THR A 190 -2.31 17.80 -4.87
C THR A 190 -3.72 18.01 -4.33
N MET A 191 -3.89 17.99 -3.00
CA MET A 191 -5.19 18.15 -2.32
C MET A 191 -5.67 19.60 -2.24
N THR A 192 -4.75 20.57 -2.29
CA THR A 192 -5.08 22.01 -2.19
C THR A 192 -5.03 22.75 -3.51
N ARG A 193 -4.90 22.05 -4.65
CA ARG A 193 -4.77 22.65 -5.99
C ARG A 193 -5.86 23.69 -6.31
N HIS A 194 -7.07 23.48 -5.81
CA HIS A 194 -8.21 24.36 -5.99
C HIS A 194 -8.14 25.65 -5.14
N ASN A 195 -7.37 25.65 -4.05
CA ASN A 195 -7.04 26.84 -3.26
C ASN A 195 -5.63 26.71 -2.63
N PRO A 196 -4.58 27.13 -3.35
CA PRO A 196 -3.19 26.98 -2.89
C PRO A 196 -2.84 27.77 -1.61
N LYS A 197 -3.67 28.74 -1.20
CA LYS A 197 -3.47 29.55 0.02
C LYS A 197 -4.18 28.97 1.24
N MET A 198 -4.90 27.86 1.07
CA MET A 198 -5.55 27.15 2.17
C MET A 198 -4.53 26.74 3.23
N LYS A 199 -4.86 26.98 4.50
CA LYS A 199 -4.06 26.51 5.62
C LYS A 199 -4.38 25.04 5.86
N VAL A 200 -3.35 24.20 5.77
CA VAL A 200 -3.44 22.77 6.10
C VAL A 200 -2.55 22.51 7.30
N ASN A 201 -3.10 21.86 8.32
CA ASN A 201 -2.35 21.39 9.46
C ASN A 201 -1.73 20.02 9.11
N LEU A 202 -0.41 19.94 9.12
CA LEU A 202 0.33 18.69 8.89
C LEU A 202 0.85 18.16 10.23
N LYS A 203 0.34 16.99 10.64
CA LYS A 203 0.73 16.32 11.88
C LYS A 203 1.39 14.98 11.56
N PHE A 204 2.66 14.85 11.90
CA PHE A 204 3.37 13.57 11.84
C PHE A 204 3.14 12.79 13.13
N THR A 205 2.92 11.48 13.00
CA THR A 205 2.69 10.59 14.14
C THR A 205 3.34 9.24 13.92
N PRO A 206 3.55 8.44 14.97
CA PRO A 206 3.95 7.04 14.83
C PRO A 206 2.93 6.28 14.00
N ALA A 207 3.37 5.24 13.27
CA ALA A 207 2.46 4.38 12.50
C ALA A 207 1.30 3.79 13.32
N ALA A 208 1.46 3.67 14.64
CA ALA A 208 0.43 3.17 15.55
C ALA A 208 -0.75 4.14 15.75
N THR A 209 -0.68 5.40 15.31
CA THR A 209 -1.83 6.31 15.40
C THR A 209 -2.80 6.03 14.24
N TYR A 210 -4.07 5.77 14.57
CA TYR A 210 -5.07 5.35 13.57
C TYR A 210 -5.86 6.53 12.99
N ASN A 211 -6.36 7.43 13.85
CA ASN A 211 -7.14 8.60 13.48
C ASN A 211 -6.40 9.92 13.75
N ASP A 212 -6.91 11.02 13.19
CA ASP A 212 -6.29 12.36 13.24
C ASP A 212 -6.27 12.97 14.65
N ALA A 213 -7.34 12.74 15.42
CA ALA A 213 -7.45 13.09 16.83
C ALA A 213 -6.37 12.41 17.67
N GLY A 214 -5.84 11.27 17.20
CA GLY A 214 -4.84 10.47 17.91
C GLY A 214 -5.39 9.74 19.13
N THR A 215 -6.71 9.66 19.27
CA THR A 215 -7.39 8.94 20.35
C THR A 215 -7.31 7.43 20.17
N ILE A 216 -7.19 6.96 18.93
CA ILE A 216 -7.07 5.53 18.62
C ILE A 216 -5.62 5.21 18.30
N ARG A 217 -5.01 4.37 19.14
CA ARG A 217 -3.69 3.78 18.90
C ARG A 217 -3.80 2.27 18.75
N VAL A 218 -3.19 1.75 17.69
CA VAL A 218 -3.35 0.37 17.25
C VAL A 218 -2.05 -0.40 17.43
N ASN A 219 -2.18 -1.60 17.96
CA ASN A 219 -1.08 -2.55 18.03
C ASN A 219 -1.07 -3.38 16.75
N PHE A 220 -0.03 -3.26 15.92
CA PHE A 220 0.07 -4.04 14.68
C PHE A 220 0.15 -5.57 14.89
N LYS A 221 0.37 -6.03 16.12
CA LYS A 221 0.29 -7.46 16.49
C LYS A 221 -1.12 -7.94 16.81
N ASP A 222 -2.09 -7.04 16.90
CA ASP A 222 -3.49 -7.37 17.08
C ASP A 222 -4.05 -7.93 15.77
N ASN A 223 -4.19 -9.25 15.72
CA ASN A 223 -4.67 -9.94 14.52
C ASN A 223 -6.15 -9.65 14.24
N ASP A 224 -6.96 -9.41 15.27
CA ASP A 224 -8.39 -9.20 15.09
C ASP A 224 -8.67 -7.80 14.58
N PHE A 225 -7.95 -6.79 15.10
CA PHE A 225 -7.99 -5.44 14.54
C PHE A 225 -7.51 -5.42 13.07
N ASN A 226 -6.38 -6.08 12.78
CA ASN A 226 -5.88 -6.16 11.41
C ASN A 226 -6.87 -6.87 10.45
N LYS A 227 -7.51 -7.95 10.89
CA LYS A 227 -8.55 -8.64 10.11
C LYS A 227 -9.77 -7.73 9.90
N SER A 228 -10.16 -6.95 10.91
CA SER A 228 -11.25 -5.98 10.78
C SER A 228 -10.92 -4.95 9.71
N VAL A 229 -9.74 -4.34 9.75
CA VAL A 229 -9.28 -3.37 8.74
C VAL A 229 -9.28 -4.01 7.35
N GLN A 230 -8.73 -5.21 7.21
CA GLN A 230 -8.71 -5.93 5.93
C GLN A 230 -10.12 -6.28 5.42
N GLY A 231 -11.05 -6.60 6.33
CA GLY A 231 -12.45 -6.79 6.03
C GLY A 231 -13.10 -5.52 5.46
N THR A 232 -12.89 -4.38 6.11
CA THR A 232 -13.34 -3.07 5.64
C THR A 232 -12.75 -2.71 4.27
N LEU A 233 -11.44 -2.92 4.07
CA LEU A 233 -10.81 -2.68 2.76
C LEU A 233 -11.40 -3.57 1.66
N LYS A 234 -11.72 -4.83 1.97
CA LYS A 234 -12.38 -5.74 1.04
C LYS A 234 -13.78 -5.26 0.68
N GLU A 235 -14.54 -4.76 1.66
CA GLU A 235 -15.86 -4.16 1.42
C GLU A 235 -15.76 -2.93 0.50
N TYR A 236 -14.86 -1.99 0.81
CA TYR A 236 -14.60 -0.81 -0.01
C TYR A 236 -14.15 -1.17 -1.43
N LYS A 237 -13.36 -2.24 -1.60
CA LYS A 237 -12.98 -2.77 -2.92
C LYS A 237 -14.15 -3.36 -3.71
N VAL A 238 -15.15 -3.90 -3.03
CA VAL A 238 -16.39 -4.36 -3.68
C VAL A 238 -17.22 -3.14 -4.06
N ARG A 239 -17.42 -2.19 -3.14
CA ARG A 239 -18.19 -0.97 -3.37
C ARG A 239 -17.57 -0.07 -4.44
N SER A 240 -16.25 -0.01 -4.57
CA SER A 240 -15.59 0.79 -5.62
C SER A 240 -15.85 0.30 -7.05
N LYS A 241 -16.37 -0.92 -7.21
CA LYS A 241 -16.76 -1.48 -8.51
C LYS A 241 -18.24 -1.26 -8.83
N ASP A 242 -19.03 -0.89 -7.84
CA ASP A 242 -20.42 -0.55 -7.99
C ASP A 242 -20.52 0.95 -8.33
N VAL A 243 -21.32 1.28 -9.34
CA VAL A 243 -21.53 2.66 -9.81
C VAL A 243 -22.05 3.55 -8.68
N ASP A 244 -22.89 2.96 -7.81
CA ASP A 244 -23.51 3.65 -6.69
C ASP A 244 -22.87 3.29 -5.35
N GLY A 245 -21.80 2.47 -5.33
CA GLY A 245 -21.24 1.92 -4.10
C GLY A 245 -20.66 2.98 -3.15
N GLU A 246 -20.01 4.00 -3.69
CA GLU A 246 -19.55 5.17 -2.90
C GLU A 246 -20.73 5.98 -2.35
N ASP A 247 -21.77 6.22 -3.17
CA ASP A 247 -22.94 7.01 -2.75
C ASP A 247 -23.76 6.28 -1.69
N ASN A 248 -23.95 4.97 -1.85
CA ASN A 248 -24.63 4.12 -0.88
C ASN A 248 -23.92 4.15 0.48
N LEU A 249 -22.58 4.09 0.48
CA LEU A 249 -21.82 4.25 1.72
C LEU A 249 -22.00 5.66 2.31
N TRP A 250 -21.98 6.70 1.49
CA TRP A 250 -22.22 8.07 1.96
C TRP A 250 -23.58 8.21 2.67
N PHE A 251 -24.65 7.67 2.06
CA PHE A 251 -25.98 7.67 2.67
C PHE A 251 -26.06 6.81 3.93
N GLU A 252 -25.33 5.70 4.01
CA GLU A 252 -25.20 4.92 5.24
C GLU A 252 -24.51 5.72 6.35
N LEU A 253 -23.40 6.41 6.04
CA LEU A 253 -22.66 7.23 6.99
C LEU A 253 -23.51 8.40 7.51
N MET A 254 -24.19 9.13 6.62
CA MET A 254 -25.08 10.24 7.02
C MET A 254 -26.23 9.75 7.90
N ARG A 255 -26.90 8.65 7.53
CA ARG A 255 -27.98 8.09 8.38
C ARG A 255 -27.49 7.63 9.74
N ASN A 256 -26.27 7.09 9.81
CA ASN A 256 -25.68 6.68 11.09
C ASN A 256 -25.33 7.89 11.94
N GLU A 257 -24.78 8.95 11.34
CA GLU A 257 -24.50 10.21 12.03
C GLU A 257 -25.79 10.84 12.57
N GLU A 258 -26.84 10.93 11.75
CA GLU A 258 -28.17 11.37 12.15
C GLU A 258 -28.72 10.55 13.32
N ARG A 259 -28.65 9.21 13.24
CA ARG A 259 -29.10 8.33 14.33
C ARG A 259 -28.32 8.57 15.62
N MET A 260 -27.01 8.80 15.54
CA MET A 260 -26.18 9.07 16.71
C MET A 260 -26.53 10.43 17.35
N MET A 261 -26.79 11.46 16.53
CA MET A 261 -27.26 12.75 17.02
C MET A 261 -28.63 12.66 17.72
N MET A 262 -29.56 11.85 17.17
CA MET A 262 -30.89 11.65 17.79
C MET A 262 -30.82 10.90 19.14
N ILE A 263 -29.82 10.02 19.34
CA ILE A 263 -29.61 9.31 20.61
C ILE A 263 -29.02 10.27 21.67
N ASP A 264 -28.13 11.18 21.28
CA ASP A 264 -27.51 12.16 22.20
C ASP A 264 -28.49 13.28 22.60
N GLU A 265 -29.47 13.58 21.73
CA GLU A 265 -30.57 14.52 22.01
C GLU A 265 -31.73 13.91 22.83
N GLY A 266 -31.66 12.62 23.20
CA GLY A 266 -32.58 12.00 24.15
C GLY A 266 -34.00 11.77 23.64
N TYR A 267 -34.16 11.33 22.38
CA TYR A 267 -35.41 10.76 21.86
C TYR A 267 -35.49 9.24 22.01
#